data_AF-A0A966G3M6-F1
#
_entry.id   AF-A0A966G3M6-F1
#
_cell.length_a   1.000
_cell.length_b   1.000
_cell.length_c   1.000
_cell.angle_alpha   90.00
_cell.angle_beta   90.00
_cell.angle_gamma   90.00
#
_symmetry.space_group_name_H-M   'P 1'
#
loop_
_entity.id
_entity.type
_entity.pdbx_description
1 polymer ?
#
loop_
_entity_poly.entity_id
_entity_poly.type
_entity_poly.pdbx_seq_one_letter_code
_entity_poly.pdbx_strand_id
1 'polypeptide(L)'
;MAENNPDKKTEDWARRWSQVTSLFQEVEKEIELAKNQGKRAPNGCWIVRYRARGKGGTYWYYKWQSPEPIFVTKDGKKSCHKYIGKAGSPAFVEAVEMMLRRTKIESLQQVRHTLELGLSDLIEEATRDEK
;
A
#
# COMPACT_ATOMS: atom_id res chain seq x y z
N MET A 1 -31.28 31.01 -16.35
CA MET A 1 -30.65 31.84 -15.31
C MET A 1 -30.67 31.00 -14.04
N ALA A 2 -29.54 30.41 -13.64
CA ALA A 2 -29.50 29.55 -12.47
C ALA A 2 -29.43 30.44 -11.22
N GLU A 3 -30.35 30.24 -10.29
CA GLU A 3 -30.39 30.91 -8.99
C GLU A 3 -29.10 30.61 -8.21
N ASN A 4 -28.27 31.62 -8.06
CA ASN A 4 -27.10 31.59 -7.18
C ASN A 4 -27.61 31.77 -5.74
N ASN A 5 -28.10 30.69 -5.12
CA ASN A 5 -28.55 30.74 -3.72
C ASN A 5 -27.35 30.41 -2.78
N PRO A 6 -26.83 31.38 -2.01
CA PRO A 6 -25.65 31.21 -1.16
C PRO A 6 -25.84 30.13 -0.07
N ASP A 7 -27.07 29.91 0.41
CA ASP A 7 -27.36 28.89 1.41
C ASP A 7 -27.13 27.48 0.86
N LYS A 8 -27.58 27.21 -0.38
CA LYS A 8 -27.39 25.92 -1.05
C LYS A 8 -25.91 25.61 -1.33
N LYS A 9 -25.11 26.64 -1.62
CA LYS A 9 -23.67 26.50 -1.88
C LYS A 9 -22.90 26.14 -0.61
N THR A 10 -23.25 26.78 0.50
CA THR A 10 -22.67 26.53 1.82
C THR A 10 -23.02 25.14 2.33
N GLU A 11 -24.27 24.70 2.17
CA GLU A 11 -24.72 23.35 2.51
C GLU A 11 -24.01 22.27 1.68
N ASP A 12 -23.85 22.49 0.36
CA ASP A 12 -23.15 21.54 -0.50
C ASP A 12 -21.67 21.41 -0.15
N TRP A 13 -20.98 22.53 0.09
CA TRP A 13 -19.59 22.53 0.53
C TRP A 13 -19.43 21.77 1.86
N ALA A 14 -20.27 22.07 2.86
CA ALA A 14 -20.22 21.41 4.16
C ALA A 14 -20.43 19.89 4.06
N ARG A 15 -21.34 19.46 3.18
CA ARG A 15 -21.57 18.04 2.88
C ARG A 15 -20.34 17.39 2.26
N ARG A 16 -19.74 17.99 1.23
CA ARG A 16 -18.53 17.47 0.58
C ARG A 16 -17.36 17.40 1.54
N TRP A 17 -17.15 18.45 2.33
CA TRP A 17 -16.14 18.51 3.38
C TRP A 17 -16.29 17.36 4.38
N SER A 18 -17.50 17.17 4.91
CA SER A 18 -17.79 16.08 5.85
C SER A 18 -17.52 14.70 5.24
N GLN A 19 -17.91 14.47 3.98
CA GLN A 19 -17.68 13.20 3.29
C GLN A 19 -16.19 12.91 3.11
N VAL A 20 -15.43 13.86 2.57
CA VAL A 20 -13.98 13.66 2.30
C VAL A 20 -13.22 13.49 3.62
N THR A 21 -13.56 14.28 4.65
CA THR A 21 -12.93 14.19 5.97
C THR A 21 -13.20 12.85 6.65
N SER A 22 -14.46 12.38 6.59
CA SER A 22 -14.82 11.08 7.17
C SER A 22 -14.05 9.94 6.52
N LEU A 23 -13.99 9.93 5.18
CA LEU A 23 -13.28 8.89 4.43
C LEU A 23 -11.76 8.96 4.66
N PHE A 24 -11.20 10.17 4.77
CA PHE A 24 -9.79 10.36 5.11
C PHE A 24 -9.46 9.73 6.46
N GLN A 25 -10.28 9.99 7.50
CA GLN A 25 -10.09 9.41 8.83
C GLN A 25 -10.23 7.89 8.86
N GLU A 26 -11.15 7.33 8.06
CA GLU A 26 -11.31 5.88 7.92
C GLU A 26 -10.07 5.24 7.29
N VAL A 27 -9.56 5.81 6.19
CA VAL A 27 -8.35 5.33 5.51
C VAL A 27 -7.12 5.43 6.41
N GLU A 28 -6.97 6.51 7.19
CA GLU A 28 -5.87 6.63 8.15
C GLU A 28 -5.92 5.54 9.23
N LYS A 29 -7.11 5.26 9.78
CA LYS A 29 -7.29 4.17 10.75
C LYS A 29 -6.93 2.82 10.14
N GLU A 30 -7.32 2.56 8.90
CA GLU A 30 -6.94 1.33 8.19
C GLU A 30 -5.43 1.21 7.97
N ILE A 31 -4.76 2.31 7.63
CA ILE A 31 -3.29 2.33 7.47
C ILE A 31 -2.62 1.98 8.80
N GLU A 32 -3.03 2.60 9.90
CA GLU A 32 -2.46 2.34 11.22
C GLU A 32 -2.72 0.91 11.69
N LEU A 33 -3.93 0.39 11.48
CA LEU A 33 -4.24 -1.00 11.77
C LEU A 33 -3.34 -1.95 10.96
N ALA A 34 -3.18 -1.70 9.66
CA ALA A 34 -2.35 -2.52 8.79
C ALA A 34 -0.86 -2.45 9.15
N LYS A 35 -0.36 -1.30 9.61
CA LYS A 35 1.01 -1.15 10.12
C LYS A 35 1.27 -2.00 11.37
N ASN A 36 0.24 -2.20 12.21
CA ASN A 36 0.33 -2.96 13.46
C ASN A 36 0.16 -4.48 13.28
N GLN A 37 -0.31 -4.95 12.12
CA GLN A 37 -0.59 -6.37 11.86
C GLN A 37 0.63 -7.27 11.57
N GLY A 38 1.86 -6.74 11.66
CA GLY A 38 3.09 -7.53 11.62
C GLY A 38 4.14 -7.05 10.63
N LYS A 39 5.05 -7.96 10.23
CA LYS A 39 6.16 -7.63 9.33
C LYS A 39 5.65 -7.29 7.93
N ARG A 40 6.32 -6.34 7.29
CA ARG A 40 6.03 -5.89 5.92
C ARG A 40 7.21 -6.19 5.02
N ALA A 41 6.93 -6.52 3.76
CA ALA A 41 7.97 -6.64 2.76
C ALA A 41 8.66 -5.28 2.58
N PRO A 42 9.99 -5.23 2.43
CA PRO A 42 10.67 -3.99 2.08
C PRO A 42 10.20 -3.48 0.70
N ASN A 43 10.34 -2.18 0.47
CA ASN A 43 9.89 -1.54 -0.76
C ASN A 43 10.57 -2.16 -1.99
N GLY A 44 9.82 -2.25 -3.08
CA GLY A 44 10.32 -2.76 -4.35
C GLY A 44 10.65 -4.25 -4.36
N CYS A 45 10.45 -5.02 -3.28
CA CYS A 45 10.70 -6.46 -3.27
C CYS A 45 9.57 -7.27 -3.94
N TRP A 46 9.90 -8.42 -4.54
CA TRP A 46 8.95 -9.33 -5.20
C TRP A 46 9.36 -10.80 -5.05
N ILE A 47 8.46 -11.72 -5.38
CA ILE A 47 8.72 -13.17 -5.36
C ILE A 47 8.79 -13.69 -6.79
N VAL A 48 9.84 -14.45 -7.09
CA VAL A 48 10.04 -15.08 -8.41
C VAL A 48 10.00 -16.59 -8.28
N ARG A 49 9.33 -17.22 -9.24
CA ARG A 49 9.26 -18.68 -9.40
C ARG A 49 10.40 -19.16 -10.30
N TYR A 50 11.07 -20.22 -9.87
CA TYR A 50 12.16 -20.87 -10.59
C TYR A 50 11.85 -22.34 -10.85
N ARG A 51 12.28 -22.80 -12.02
CA ARG A 51 12.20 -24.20 -12.44
C ARG A 51 13.57 -24.87 -12.26
N ALA A 52 13.61 -26.02 -11.62
CA ALA A 52 14.80 -26.86 -11.52
C ALA A 52 14.50 -28.27 -12.02
N ARG A 53 15.49 -28.90 -12.65
CA ARG A 53 15.46 -30.33 -13.01
C ARG A 53 16.26 -31.10 -11.98
N GLY A 54 15.63 -32.08 -11.34
CA GLY A 54 16.26 -33.01 -10.41
C GLY A 54 16.14 -34.45 -10.88
N LYS A 55 16.69 -35.39 -10.09
CA LYS A 55 16.67 -36.83 -10.41
C LYS A 55 15.24 -37.39 -10.57
N GLY A 56 14.27 -36.87 -9.82
CA GLY A 56 12.85 -37.28 -9.88
C GLY A 56 11.98 -36.43 -10.82
N GLY A 57 12.58 -35.66 -11.74
CA GLY A 57 11.86 -34.78 -12.66
C GLY A 57 11.97 -33.30 -12.30
N THR A 58 11.04 -32.51 -12.84
CA THR A 58 11.05 -31.04 -12.67
C THR A 58 10.37 -30.65 -11.37
N TYR A 59 11.00 -29.79 -10.59
CA TYR A 59 10.40 -29.16 -9.42
C TYR A 59 10.49 -27.63 -9.49
N TRP A 60 9.60 -26.98 -8.75
CA TRP A 60 9.52 -25.53 -8.66
C TRP A 60 9.90 -25.06 -7.28
N TYR A 61 10.57 -23.91 -7.23
CA TYR A 61 10.91 -23.24 -5.99
C TYR A 61 10.83 -21.72 -6.19
N TYR A 62 10.90 -20.97 -5.10
CA TYR A 62 10.72 -19.53 -5.11
C TYR A 62 11.91 -18.83 -4.46
N LYS A 63 12.22 -17.64 -4.97
CA LYS A 63 13.14 -16.70 -4.31
C LYS A 63 12.44 -15.37 -4.08
N TRP A 64 12.68 -14.81 -2.91
CA TRP A 64 12.41 -13.40 -2.63
C TRP A 64 13.51 -12.57 -3.27
N GLN A 65 13.13 -11.58 -4.05
CA GLN A 65 14.00 -10.61 -4.71
C GLN A 65 13.83 -9.22 -4.11
N SER A 66 14.91 -8.45 -4.11
CA SER A 66 14.96 -7.05 -3.70
C SER A 66 15.83 -6.27 -4.69
N PRO A 67 15.52 -4.98 -4.93
CA PRO A 67 16.41 -4.11 -5.71
C PRO A 67 17.77 -3.90 -5.03
N GLU A 68 17.80 -3.96 -3.70
CA GLU A 68 19.00 -3.73 -2.90
C GLU A 68 19.47 -5.01 -2.19
N PRO A 69 20.77 -5.13 -1.87
CA PRO A 69 21.28 -6.29 -1.15
C PRO A 69 20.89 -6.20 0.32
N ILE A 70 19.72 -6.72 0.66
CA ILE A 70 19.14 -6.67 2.02
C ILE A 70 19.14 -8.01 2.75
N PHE A 71 19.28 -9.13 2.03
CA PHE A 71 19.22 -10.45 2.64
C PHE A 71 20.61 -10.90 3.09
N VAL A 72 20.78 -11.13 4.39
CA VAL A 72 22.04 -11.63 4.94
C VAL A 72 22.18 -13.13 4.64
N THR A 73 23.28 -13.50 3.98
CA THR A 73 23.65 -14.89 3.68
C THR A 73 24.35 -15.53 4.88
N LYS A 74 24.57 -16.86 4.82
CA LYS A 74 25.26 -17.61 5.89
C LYS A 74 26.67 -17.08 6.16
N ASP A 75 27.33 -16.54 5.13
CA ASP A 75 28.69 -15.99 5.22
C ASP A 75 28.69 -14.51 5.66
N GLY A 76 27.56 -13.98 6.13
CA GLY A 76 27.40 -12.58 6.56
C GLY A 76 27.30 -11.57 5.42
N LYS A 77 27.53 -11.97 4.17
CA LYS A 77 27.39 -11.10 2.99
C LYS A 77 25.93 -10.78 2.71
N LYS A 78 25.64 -9.57 2.24
CA LYS A 78 24.30 -9.19 1.80
C LYS A 78 24.05 -9.63 0.35
N SER A 79 22.81 -10.00 0.05
CA SER A 79 22.35 -10.43 -1.29
C SER A 79 21.00 -9.80 -1.64
N CYS A 80 20.78 -9.59 -2.93
CA CYS A 80 19.50 -9.13 -3.48
C CYS A 80 18.43 -10.23 -3.51
N HIS A 81 18.80 -11.49 -3.22
CA HIS A 81 17.85 -12.59 -3.26
C HIS A 81 17.95 -13.57 -2.08
N LYS A 82 16.81 -14.14 -1.68
CA LYS A 82 16.71 -15.17 -0.65
C LYS A 82 15.88 -16.34 -1.16
N TYR A 83 16.41 -17.56 -1.06
CA TYR A 83 15.62 -18.77 -1.30
C TYR A 83 14.55 -18.91 -0.21
N ILE A 84 13.29 -19.05 -0.62
CA ILE A 84 12.13 -19.15 0.29
C ILE A 84 11.38 -20.47 0.13
N GLY A 85 12.01 -21.49 -0.45
CA GLY A 85 11.43 -22.83 -0.51
C GLY A 85 10.48 -23.09 -1.66
N LYS A 86 9.69 -24.16 -1.51
CA LYS A 86 8.60 -24.55 -2.41
C LYS A 86 7.31 -23.81 -2.03
N ALA A 87 6.32 -23.87 -2.90
CA ALA A 87 4.98 -23.34 -2.60
C ALA A 87 4.45 -23.95 -1.29
N GLY A 88 3.80 -23.13 -0.47
CA GLY A 88 3.22 -23.55 0.81
C GLY A 88 4.22 -23.75 1.96
N SER A 89 5.53 -23.64 1.72
CA SER A 89 6.49 -23.69 2.83
C SER A 89 6.34 -22.46 3.75
N PRO A 90 6.68 -22.55 5.04
CA PRO A 90 6.49 -21.43 5.97
C PRO A 90 7.17 -20.12 5.52
N ALA A 91 8.39 -20.20 5.00
CA ALA A 91 9.11 -19.03 4.47
C ALA A 91 8.45 -18.43 3.21
N PHE A 92 7.80 -19.26 2.39
CA PHE A 92 7.03 -18.79 1.24
C PHE A 92 5.77 -18.06 1.69
N VAL A 93 5.01 -18.65 2.62
CA VAL A 93 3.77 -18.04 3.14
C VAL A 93 4.07 -16.73 3.84
N GLU A 94 5.07 -16.68 4.73
CA GLU A 94 5.50 -15.45 5.40
C GLU A 94 5.86 -14.35 4.39
N ALA A 95 6.61 -14.69 3.33
CA ALA A 95 6.98 -13.73 2.30
C ALA A 95 5.77 -13.17 1.54
N VAL A 96 4.80 -14.03 1.19
CA VAL A 96 3.57 -13.62 0.51
C VAL A 96 2.71 -12.74 1.42
N GLU A 97 2.54 -13.08 2.69
CA GLU A 97 1.81 -12.26 3.64
C GLU A 97 2.48 -10.89 3.85
N MET A 98 3.81 -10.87 3.96
CA MET A 98 4.58 -9.63 4.07
C MET A 98 4.39 -8.74 2.83
N MET A 99 4.34 -9.33 1.62
CA MET A 99 4.01 -8.61 0.39
C MET A 99 2.57 -8.09 0.40
N LEU A 100 1.59 -8.92 0.78
CA LEU A 100 0.19 -8.53 0.88
C LEU A 100 0.01 -7.31 1.80
N ARG A 101 0.62 -7.33 2.99
CA ARG A 101 0.57 -6.22 3.94
C ARG A 101 1.18 -4.95 3.35
N ARG A 102 2.34 -5.05 2.68
CA ARG A 102 2.98 -3.91 2.00
C ARG A 102 2.05 -3.33 0.93
N THR A 103 1.55 -4.17 0.02
CA THR A 103 0.66 -3.76 -1.07
C THR A 103 -0.61 -3.09 -0.56
N LYS A 104 -1.23 -3.63 0.51
CA LYS A 104 -2.40 -3.01 1.14
C LYS A 104 -2.08 -1.59 1.63
N ILE A 105 -0.97 -1.42 2.33
CA ILE A 105 -0.56 -0.12 2.86
C ILE A 105 -0.22 0.86 1.73
N GLU A 106 0.56 0.45 0.73
CA GLU A 106 0.93 1.30 -0.41
C GLU A 106 -0.34 1.79 -1.15
N SER A 107 -1.30 0.90 -1.36
CA SER A 107 -2.58 1.25 -2.00
C SER A 107 -3.41 2.21 -1.15
N LEU A 108 -3.52 1.97 0.16
CA LEU A 108 -4.22 2.86 1.09
C LEU A 108 -3.56 4.24 1.17
N GLN A 109 -2.23 4.31 1.12
CA GLN A 109 -1.49 5.58 1.10
C GLN A 109 -1.79 6.39 -0.17
N GLN A 110 -1.94 5.72 -1.32
CA GLN A 110 -2.34 6.39 -2.56
C GLN A 110 -3.78 6.95 -2.46
N VAL A 111 -4.70 6.19 -1.88
CA VAL A 111 -6.06 6.66 -1.61
C VAL A 111 -6.03 7.86 -0.65
N ARG A 112 -5.28 7.78 0.45
CA ARG A 112 -5.11 8.88 1.40
C ARG A 112 -4.61 10.14 0.71
N HIS A 113 -3.59 10.02 -0.13
CA HIS A 113 -3.04 11.15 -0.87
C HIS A 113 -4.08 11.81 -1.80
N THR A 114 -4.91 11.01 -2.45
CA THR A 114 -6.01 11.55 -3.30
C THR A 114 -7.02 12.35 -2.46
N LEU A 115 -7.30 11.89 -1.24
CA LEU A 115 -8.19 12.61 -0.31
C LEU A 115 -7.54 13.90 0.23
N GLU A 116 -6.22 13.91 0.46
CA GLU A 116 -5.48 15.14 0.83
C GLU A 116 -5.63 16.21 -0.25
N LEU A 117 -5.49 15.83 -1.53
CA LEU A 117 -5.71 16.74 -2.66
C LEU A 117 -7.15 17.26 -2.69
N GLY A 118 -8.15 16.37 -2.53
CA GLY A 118 -9.55 16.79 -2.48
C GLY A 118 -9.89 17.74 -1.31
N LEU A 119 -9.26 17.56 -0.15
CA LEU A 119 -9.38 18.51 0.97
C LEU A 119 -8.74 19.86 0.63
N SER A 120 -7.57 19.85 -0.02
CA SER A 120 -6.92 21.08 -0.49
C SER A 120 -7.81 21.86 -1.45
N ASP A 121 -8.42 21.18 -2.42
CA ASP A 121 -9.34 21.80 -3.39
C ASP A 121 -10.55 22.44 -2.69
N LEU A 122 -11.09 21.80 -1.66
CA LEU A 122 -12.22 22.34 -0.87
C LEU A 122 -11.83 23.59 -0.07
N ILE A 123 -10.60 23.64 0.47
CA ILE A 123 -10.07 24.83 1.16
C ILE A 123 -9.88 25.98 0.16
N GLU A 124 -9.33 25.68 -1.02
CA GLU A 124 -9.19 26.69 -2.08
C GLU A 124 -10.54 27.23 -2.55
N GLU A 125 -11.55 26.37 -2.70
CA GLU A 125 -12.91 26.78 -3.05
C GLU A 125 -13.49 27.74 -2.00
N ALA A 126 -13.40 27.39 -0.71
CA ALA A 126 -13.92 28.22 0.38
C ALA A 126 -13.24 29.60 0.43
N THR A 127 -11.91 29.65 0.24
CA THR A 127 -11.16 30.92 0.28
C THR A 127 -11.36 31.81 -0.95
N ARG A 128 -11.81 31.26 -2.08
CA ARG A 128 -12.19 32.04 -3.26
C ARG A 128 -13.53 32.74 -3.09
N ASP A 129 -14.42 32.13 -2.31
CA ASP A 129 -15.76 32.66 -2.04
C ASP A 129 -15.79 33.76 -0.99
N GLU A 130 -14.70 33.92 -0.21
CA GLU A 130 -14.52 35.00 0.76
C GLU A 130 -14.01 36.32 0.14
N LYS A 131 -13.65 36.33 -1.16
CA LYS A 131 -13.17 37.51 -1.92
C LYS A 131 -14.24 38.10 -2.83
#